data_AF-A0A744QFY0-F1
#
_entry.id   AF-A0A744QFY0-F1
#
_cell.length_a   1.000
_cell.length_b   1.000
_cell.length_c   1.000
_cell.angle_alpha   90.00
_cell.angle_beta   90.00
_cell.angle_gamma   90.00
#
_symmetry.space_group_name_H-M   'P 1'
#
loop_
_entity.id
_entity.type
_entity.pdbx_description
1 polymer ?
#
loop_
_entity_poly.entity_id
_entity_poly.type
_entity_poly.pdbx_seq_one_letter_code
_entity_poly.pdbx_strand_id
1 'polypeptide(L)'
;MSITLLDGVVKKNRARLIPFMLALYVLAFLDRSNIGFAKETYQIDTGLSNEAYALGAGIFFVVYAFLGVPANLLMRKFGAKTWIGTTTLLWG
;
A
#
# COMPACT_ATOMS: atom_id res chain seq x y z
N MET A 1 24.15 -13.05 -28.81
CA MET A 1 22.73 -12.66 -28.63
C MET A 1 22.72 -11.46 -27.69
N SER A 2 22.36 -10.30 -28.21
CA SER A 2 23.03 -9.03 -27.90
C SER A 2 22.54 -8.34 -26.63
N ILE A 3 23.47 -7.90 -25.76
CA ILE A 3 23.22 -7.11 -24.55
C ILE A 3 22.34 -5.87 -24.84
N THR A 4 22.48 -5.28 -26.03
CA THR A 4 21.65 -4.15 -26.50
C THR A 4 20.16 -4.45 -26.62
N LEU A 5 19.76 -5.70 -26.91
CA LEU A 5 18.35 -6.08 -26.93
C LEU A 5 17.77 -6.18 -25.52
N LEU A 6 18.54 -6.70 -24.56
CA LEU A 6 18.16 -6.75 -23.15
C LEU A 6 17.96 -5.34 -22.58
N ASP A 7 18.90 -4.43 -22.86
CA ASP A 7 18.82 -3.03 -22.42
C ASP A 7 17.57 -2.33 -22.99
N GLY A 8 17.24 -2.57 -24.26
CA GLY A 8 16.04 -2.04 -24.90
C GLY A 8 14.74 -2.55 -24.24
N VAL A 9 14.68 -3.85 -23.92
CA VAL A 9 13.53 -4.46 -23.22
C VAL A 9 13.40 -3.93 -21.80
N VAL A 10 14.50 -3.82 -21.06
CA VAL A 10 14.50 -3.26 -19.70
C VAL A 10 14.04 -1.81 -19.70
N LYS A 11 14.54 -0.97 -20.62
CA LYS A 11 14.13 0.44 -20.74
C LYS A 11 12.63 0.56 -21.04
N LYS A 12 12.11 -0.24 -21.96
CA LYS A 12 10.68 -0.26 -22.32
C LYS A 12 9.80 -0.69 -21.15
N ASN A 13 10.22 -1.71 -20.40
CA ASN A 13 9.49 -2.17 -19.22
C ASN A 13 9.54 -1.15 -18.08
N ARG A 14 10.71 -0.56 -17.80
CA ARG A 14 10.86 0.51 -16.79
C ARG A 14 9.96 1.70 -17.10
N ALA A 15 9.91 2.16 -18.36
CA ALA A 15 9.07 3.29 -18.77
C ALA A 15 7.56 3.04 -18.59
N ARG A 16 7.12 1.77 -18.53
CA ARG A 16 5.71 1.40 -18.29
C ARG A 16 5.43 1.11 -16.81
N LEU A 17 6.31 0.37 -16.16
CA LEU A 17 6.12 -0.09 -14.79
C LEU A 17 6.38 1.00 -13.76
N ILE A 18 7.41 1.84 -13.96
CA ILE A 18 7.76 2.87 -12.97
C ILE A 18 6.63 3.88 -12.77
N PRO A 19 6.04 4.50 -13.83
CA PRO A 19 4.92 5.43 -13.64
C PRO A 19 3.71 4.78 -12.98
N PHE A 20 3.42 3.53 -13.33
CA PHE A 20 2.32 2.77 -12.73
C PHE A 20 2.56 2.50 -11.24
N MET A 21 3.76 2.04 -10.87
CA MET A 21 4.13 1.82 -9.47
C MET A 21 4.14 3.12 -8.66
N LEU A 22 4.56 4.23 -9.27
CA LEU A 22 4.48 5.55 -8.63
C LEU A 22 3.03 5.98 -8.37
N ALA A 23 2.13 5.78 -9.33
CA ALA A 23 0.71 6.10 -9.14
C ALA A 23 0.10 5.26 -8.00
N LEU A 24 0.40 3.96 -7.95
CA LEU A 24 -0.03 3.08 -6.86
C LEU A 24 0.55 3.53 -5.51
N TYR A 25 1.82 3.96 -5.49
CA TYR A 25 2.45 4.47 -4.29
C TYR A 25 1.78 5.75 -3.78
N VAL A 26 1.44 6.68 -4.69
CA VAL A 26 0.70 7.91 -4.33
C VAL A 26 -0.68 7.57 -3.77
N LEU A 27 -1.41 6.65 -4.40
CA LEU A 27 -2.72 6.19 -3.90
C LEU A 27 -2.60 5.56 -2.51
N ALA A 28 -1.61 4.69 -2.29
CA ALA A 28 -1.37 4.10 -0.97
C ALA A 28 -1.02 5.14 0.11
N PHE A 29 -0.30 6.21 -0.27
CA PHE A 29 -0.01 7.32 0.63
C PHE A 29 -1.24 8.18 0.93
N LEU A 30 -2.11 8.38 -0.07
CA LEU A 30 -3.37 9.09 0.08
C LEU A 30 -4.30 8.34 1.04
N ASP A 31 -4.45 7.03 0.86
CA ASP A 31 -5.24 6.18 1.77
C ASP A 31 -4.76 6.30 3.23
N ARG A 32 -3.43 6.23 3.44
CA ARG A 32 -2.84 6.43 4.77
C ARG A 32 -3.08 7.82 5.35
N SER A 33 -3.19 8.85 4.51
CA SER A 33 -3.41 10.22 4.96
C SER A 33 -4.88 10.50 5.24
N ASN A 34 -5.79 9.85 4.50
CA ASN A 34 -7.24 9.98 4.65
C ASN A 34 -7.71 9.67 6.06
N ILE A 35 -7.17 8.64 6.71
CA ILE A 35 -7.53 8.32 8.10
C ILE A 35 -7.16 9.45 9.08
N GLY A 36 -6.09 10.20 8.78
CA GLY A 36 -5.68 11.36 9.56
C GLY A 36 -6.61 12.55 9.36
N PHE A 37 -7.06 12.80 8.13
CA PHE A 37 -8.02 13.86 7.81
C PHE A 37 -9.42 13.57 8.36
N ALA A 38 -9.87 12.31 8.28
CA ALA A 38 -11.19 11.90 8.76
C ALA A 38 -11.30 11.84 10.29
N LYS A 39 -10.16 11.85 11.01
CA LYS A 39 -10.10 11.74 12.47
C LYS A 39 -11.00 12.75 13.17
N GLU A 40 -10.88 14.03 12.84
CA GLU A 40 -11.57 15.10 13.56
C GLU A 40 -13.10 14.97 13.44
N THR A 41 -13.60 14.81 12.21
CA THR A 41 -15.03 14.59 11.95
C THR A 41 -15.54 13.31 12.62
N TYR A 42 -14.78 12.21 12.52
CA TYR A 42 -15.18 10.94 13.11
C TYR A 42 -15.24 11.00 14.65
N GLN A 43 -14.30 11.70 15.29
CA GLN A 43 -14.31 11.89 16.74
C GLN A 43 -15.48 12.78 17.21
N ILE A 44 -15.87 13.78 16.42
CA ILE A 44 -17.05 14.61 16.72
C ILE A 44 -18.32 13.77 16.66
N ASP A 45 -18.47 12.93 15.63
CA ASP A 45 -19.68 12.12 15.43
C ASP A 45 -19.79 10.95 16.41
N THR A 46 -18.65 10.36 16.81
CA THR A 46 -18.62 9.19 17.72
C THR A 46 -18.42 9.57 19.20
N GLY A 47 -17.99 10.80 19.48
CA GLY A 47 -17.58 11.23 20.82
C GLY A 47 -16.30 10.54 21.32
N LEU A 48 -15.52 9.92 20.44
CA LEU A 48 -14.36 9.11 20.82
C LEU A 48 -13.22 10.00 21.34
N SER A 49 -12.75 9.70 22.56
CA SER A 49 -11.64 10.44 23.17
C SER A 49 -10.33 10.28 22.39
N ASN A 50 -9.42 11.24 22.54
CA ASN A 50 -8.12 11.21 21.86
C ASN A 50 -7.28 9.99 22.27
N GLU A 51 -7.39 9.56 23.53
CA GLU A 51 -6.68 8.40 24.08
C GLU A 51 -7.18 7.11 23.45
N ALA A 52 -8.50 6.95 23.30
CA ALA A 52 -9.10 5.78 22.67
C ALA A 52 -8.74 5.69 21.18
N TYR A 53 -8.74 6.82 20.46
CA TYR A 53 -8.27 6.87 19.07
C TYR A 53 -6.79 6.48 18.95
N ALA A 54 -5.93 7.02 19.84
CA ALA A 54 -4.51 6.70 19.87
C ALA A 54 -4.25 5.21 20.18
N LEU A 55 -5.04 4.63 21.09
CA LEU A 55 -4.98 3.19 21.39
C LEU A 55 -5.34 2.35 20.15
N GLY A 56 -6.42 2.72 19.45
CA GLY A 56 -6.83 2.05 18.21
C GLY A 56 -5.75 2.13 17.13
N ALA A 57 -5.16 3.31 16.92
CA ALA A 57 -4.05 3.50 15.99
C ALA A 57 -2.82 2.67 16.36
N GLY A 58 -2.53 2.53 17.66
CA GLY A 58 -1.45 1.68 18.17
C GLY A 58 -1.68 0.20 17.88
N ILE A 59 -2.89 -0.31 18.15
CA ILE A 59 -3.27 -1.70 17.84
C ILE A 59 -3.19 -1.96 16.34
N PHE A 60 -3.74 -1.05 15.52
CA PHE A 60 -3.65 -1.13 14.07
C PHE A 60 -2.19 -1.25 13.59
N PHE A 61 -1.28 -0.42 14.13
CA PHE A 61 0.13 -0.48 13.77
C PHE A 61 0.77 -1.83 14.09
N VAL A 62 0.51 -2.39 15.28
CA VAL A 62 1.06 -3.70 15.68
C VAL A 62 0.55 -4.81 14.77
N VAL A 63 -0.76 -4.84 14.51
CA VAL A 63 -1.37 -5.85 13.64
C VAL A 63 -0.86 -5.71 12.21
N TYR A 64 -0.77 -4.49 11.68
CA TYR A 64 -0.25 -4.22 10.34
C TYR A 64 1.22 -4.66 10.21
N ALA A 65 2.05 -4.37 11.21
CA ALA A 65 3.45 -4.79 11.24
C ALA A 65 3.58 -6.32 11.26
N PHE A 66 2.79 -7.00 12.11
CA PHE A 66 2.77 -8.45 12.18
C PHE A 66 2.34 -9.10 10.86
N LEU A 67 1.28 -8.57 10.24
CA LEU A 67 0.77 -9.05 8.94
C LEU A 67 1.70 -8.73 7.76
N GLY A 68 2.67 -7.81 7.94
CA GLY A 68 3.67 -7.49 6.92
C GLY A 68 4.53 -8.70 6.50
N VAL A 69 4.91 -9.56 7.45
CA VAL A 69 5.72 -10.76 7.14
C VAL A 69 4.89 -11.79 6.35
N PRO A 70 3.70 -12.23 6.81
CA PRO A 70 2.79 -13.06 6.02
C PRO A 70 2.47 -12.48 4.65
N ALA A 71 2.17 -11.18 4.55
CA ALA A 71 1.84 -10.53 3.29
C ALA A 71 2.99 -10.63 2.26
N ASN A 72 4.23 -10.41 2.70
CA ASN A 72 5.39 -10.56 1.82
C ASN A 72 5.62 -12.02 1.38
N LEU A 73 5.35 -12.99 2.25
CA LEU A 73 5.41 -14.42 1.88
C LEU A 73 4.34 -14.77 0.83
N LEU A 74 3.12 -14.25 0.99
CA LEU A 74 2.04 -14.44 0.03
C LEU A 74 2.34 -13.77 -1.32
N MET A 75 2.93 -12.57 -1.31
CA MET A 75 3.40 -11.89 -2.53
C MET A 75 4.41 -12.76 -3.30
N ARG A 76 5.36 -13.39 -2.59
CA ARG A 76 6.34 -14.30 -3.22
C ARG A 76 5.67 -15.56 -3.78
N LYS A 77 4.62 -16.07 -3.12
CA LYS A 77 3.90 -17.29 -3.54
C LYS A 77 2.98 -17.05 -4.74
N PHE A 78 2.20 -15.98 -4.74
CA PHE A 78 1.22 -15.67 -5.79
C PHE A 78 1.78 -14.81 -6.94
N GLY A 79 2.96 -14.24 -6.74
CA GLY A 79 3.62 -13.35 -7.69
C GLY A 79 3.15 -11.90 -7.57
N ALA A 80 4.07 -10.97 -7.85
CA ALA A 80 3.84 -9.54 -7.66
C ALA A 80 2.64 -9.00 -8.46
N LYS A 81 2.40 -9.49 -9.68
CA LYS A 81 1.30 -9.03 -10.53
C LYS A 81 -0.07 -9.28 -9.88
N THR A 82 -0.32 -10.53 -9.47
CA THR A 82 -1.61 -10.92 -8.87
C THR A 82 -1.75 -10.29 -7.48
N TRP A 83 -0.68 -10.30 -6.68
CA TRP A 83 -0.70 -9.74 -5.34
C TRP A 83 -1.02 -8.25 -5.34
N ILE A 84 -0.26 -7.44 -6.10
CA ILE A 84 -0.46 -6.00 -6.19
C ILE A 84 -1.88 -5.69 -6.72
N GLY A 85 -2.32 -6.39 -7.77
CA GLY A 85 -3.67 -6.19 -8.32
C GLY A 85 -4.79 -6.47 -7.32
N THR A 86 -4.70 -7.58 -6.59
CA THR A 86 -5.70 -7.93 -5.57
C THR A 86 -5.66 -6.95 -4.39
N THR A 87 -4.47 -6.58 -3.89
CA THR A 87 -4.38 -5.62 -2.77
C THR A 87 -4.88 -4.24 -3.17
N THR A 88 -4.61 -3.79 -4.40
CA THR A 88 -5.12 -2.51 -4.90
C THR A 88 -6.64 -2.54 -5.09
N LEU A 89 -7.23 -3.67 -5.49
CA LEU A 89 -8.70 -3.79 -5.60
C LEU A 89 -9.41 -3.94 -4.25
N LEU A 90 -8.75 -4.54 -3.26
CA LEU A 90 -9.34 -4.81 -1.95
C LEU A 90 -9.26 -3.59 -1.01
N TRP A 91 -8.20 -2.78 -1.16
CA TRP A 91 -7.96 -1.60 -0.33
C TRP A 91 -8.18 -0.26 -1.04
N GLY A 92 -8.10 -0.24 -2.38
CA GLY A 92 -8.26 0.97 -3.19
C GLY A 92 -9.71 1.24 -3.61
#